data_AF-A0A3M6V3L7-F1
#
_entry.id   AF-A0A3M6V3L7-F1
#
_cell.length_a   1.000
_cell.length_b   1.000
_cell.length_c   1.000
_cell.angle_alpha   90.00
_cell.angle_beta   90.00
_cell.angle_gamma   90.00
#
_symmetry.space_group_name_H-M   'P 1'
#
loop_
_entity.id
_entity.type
_entity.pdbx_description
1 polymer ?
#
loop_
_entity_poly.entity_id
_entity_poly.type
_entity_poly.pdbx_seq_one_letter_code
_entity_poly.pdbx_strand_id
1 'polypeptide(L)'
;MVELHTLDLNAKNCLLPTSWKIYFTCPAKIILLILQLPHVLVNCVESFTARLIFEHILYKLQDLDEDDDQNAPPKCENMTDFLRLLKHSLSAKELTKETFYIVLDKAEQLRDIEANLLPAFLRLQELTQLNICIILLSQIVWEKFQVGTGFYEPFVVHFPDYAKAELLQIMTRDSPSSYPVEFFKAYCQLLMSVFYSVCRDLNELRHLALLHFPKYCEPITSGEAQLTDSRKLWRNIEPHLKRALHTVYLREVSSTQWENILGQETQTGNENLGALGISVRSHMELPFYAKYLLLSAYLASYNPAHTDRRFFTKQGRRGLSNRAKAAAKKKKSNTQLT
;
A
#
# COMPACT_ATOMS: atom_id res chain seq x y z
N MET A 1 15.36 -15.42 -8.42
CA MET A 1 16.25 -15.08 -9.57
C MET A 1 16.53 -16.29 -10.48
N VAL A 2 16.45 -17.53 -9.98
CA VAL A 2 16.76 -18.74 -10.76
C VAL A 2 15.56 -19.29 -11.56
N GLU A 3 14.31 -19.08 -11.15
CA GLU A 3 13.12 -19.60 -11.86
C GLU A 3 12.67 -18.76 -13.08
N LEU A 4 13.26 -17.59 -13.32
CA LEU A 4 12.91 -16.72 -14.45
C LEU A 4 13.65 -17.09 -15.75
N HIS A 5 14.75 -17.85 -15.67
CA HIS A 5 15.49 -18.30 -16.86
C HIS A 5 14.78 -19.41 -17.65
N THR A 6 13.78 -20.07 -17.03
CA THR A 6 12.99 -21.15 -17.63
C THR A 6 11.65 -20.68 -18.19
N LEU A 7 11.34 -19.38 -18.12
CA LEU A 7 10.23 -18.83 -18.89
C LEU A 7 10.68 -18.71 -20.34
N ASP A 8 10.37 -19.74 -21.13
CA ASP A 8 10.20 -19.58 -22.57
C ASP A 8 9.18 -18.46 -22.79
N LEU A 9 9.68 -17.22 -22.93
CA LEU A 9 8.94 -15.98 -23.18
C LEU A 9 8.28 -15.97 -24.58
N ASN A 10 8.30 -17.10 -25.28
CA ASN A 10 7.60 -17.32 -26.53
C ASN A 10 6.11 -17.52 -26.27
N ALA A 11 5.35 -16.45 -26.53
CA ALA A 11 3.97 -16.50 -27.02
C ALA A 11 2.86 -16.97 -26.06
N LYS A 12 2.99 -16.83 -24.74
CA LYS A 12 1.88 -17.05 -23.81
C LYS A 12 1.61 -15.81 -22.94
N ASN A 13 0.34 -15.43 -22.84
CA ASN A 13 -0.10 -14.39 -21.91
C ASN A 13 0.18 -14.84 -20.47
N CYS A 14 0.81 -13.95 -19.69
CA CYS A 14 1.27 -14.25 -18.33
C CYS A 14 0.53 -13.38 -17.33
N LEU A 15 -0.05 -14.02 -16.32
CA LEU A 15 -0.57 -13.35 -15.14
C LEU A 15 0.42 -13.58 -14.00
N LEU A 16 0.79 -12.50 -13.33
CA LEU A 16 1.69 -12.54 -12.19
C LEU A 16 0.88 -12.14 -10.93
N PRO A 17 0.14 -13.08 -10.30
CA PRO A 17 -0.53 -12.79 -9.04
C PRO A 17 0.49 -12.77 -7.90
N THR A 18 0.50 -11.64 -7.21
CA THR A 18 1.40 -11.34 -6.10
C THR A 18 0.65 -11.42 -4.78
N SER A 19 1.35 -11.81 -3.72
CA SER A 19 0.88 -11.61 -2.35
C SER A 19 1.37 -10.25 -1.84
N TRP A 20 0.42 -9.33 -1.62
CA TRP A 20 0.57 -8.07 -0.88
C TRP A 20 1.57 -7.02 -1.43
N LYS A 21 1.47 -5.81 -0.87
CA LYS A 21 1.85 -4.51 -1.46
C LYS A 21 3.28 -4.42 -2.04
N ILE A 22 3.31 -4.06 -3.33
CA ILE A 22 4.31 -3.18 -3.97
C ILE A 22 5.75 -3.74 -4.03
N TYR A 23 5.92 -4.95 -4.57
CA TYR A 23 7.27 -5.44 -4.90
C TYR A 23 7.56 -5.60 -6.38
N PHE A 24 6.53 -5.63 -7.24
CA PHE A 24 6.71 -6.17 -8.58
C PHE A 24 6.71 -5.18 -9.75
N THR A 25 6.35 -3.92 -9.53
CA THR A 25 6.60 -2.90 -10.57
C THR A 25 8.08 -2.83 -10.89
N CYS A 26 8.98 -2.94 -9.91
CA CYS A 26 10.42 -2.88 -10.15
C CYS A 26 10.97 -4.05 -10.99
N PRO A 27 10.89 -5.33 -10.60
CA PRO A 27 11.55 -6.41 -11.33
C PRO A 27 11.01 -6.63 -12.74
N ALA A 28 9.69 -6.56 -12.97
CA ALA A 28 9.14 -6.70 -14.33
C ALA A 28 9.58 -5.52 -15.23
N LYS A 29 9.51 -4.28 -14.72
CA LYS A 29 10.02 -3.09 -15.45
C LYS A 29 11.53 -3.18 -15.68
N ILE A 30 12.30 -3.61 -14.69
CA ILE A 30 13.76 -3.74 -14.75
C ILE A 30 14.15 -4.82 -15.75
N ILE A 31 13.50 -5.98 -15.78
CA ILE A 31 13.79 -7.03 -16.76
C ILE A 31 13.51 -6.54 -18.17
N LEU A 32 12.36 -5.89 -18.40
CA LEU A 32 12.01 -5.34 -19.71
C LEU A 32 12.98 -4.23 -20.15
N LEU A 33 13.44 -3.40 -19.21
CA LEU A 33 14.40 -2.33 -19.46
C LEU A 33 15.83 -2.86 -19.67
N ILE A 34 16.24 -3.91 -18.97
CA ILE A 34 17.54 -4.57 -19.14
C ILE A 34 17.59 -5.32 -20.47
N LEU A 35 16.50 -5.98 -20.86
CA LEU A 35 16.42 -6.75 -22.10
C LEU A 35 16.12 -5.90 -23.34
N GLN A 36 15.90 -4.58 -23.18
CA GLN A 36 15.55 -3.64 -24.25
C GLN A 36 14.41 -4.12 -25.16
N LEU A 37 13.42 -4.80 -24.59
CA LEU A 37 12.28 -5.33 -25.36
C LEU A 37 11.25 -4.22 -25.62
N PRO A 38 10.59 -4.21 -26.79
CA PRO A 38 9.55 -3.24 -27.10
C PRO A 38 8.34 -3.49 -26.19
N HIS A 39 8.10 -2.57 -25.26
CA HIS A 39 7.08 -2.75 -24.24
C HIS A 39 6.34 -1.46 -23.88
N VAL A 40 5.09 -1.60 -23.46
CA VAL A 40 4.25 -0.50 -22.97
C VAL A 40 3.76 -0.81 -21.56
N LEU A 41 3.94 0.15 -20.66
CA LEU A 41 3.52 0.09 -19.27
C LEU A 41 2.31 0.98 -19.04
N VAL A 42 1.22 0.41 -18.53
CA VAL A 42 -0.01 1.13 -18.19
C VAL A 42 -0.37 0.86 -16.75
N ASN A 43 -0.74 1.91 -16.02
CA ASN A 43 -1.26 1.79 -14.66
C ASN A 43 -2.79 1.82 -14.71
N CYS A 44 -3.43 0.69 -14.40
CA CYS A 44 -4.90 0.59 -14.45
C CYS A 44 -5.62 1.46 -13.42
N VAL A 45 -4.90 2.02 -12.42
CA VAL A 45 -5.48 2.99 -11.47
C VAL A 45 -5.59 4.40 -12.07
N GLU A 46 -4.65 4.78 -12.93
CA GLU A 46 -4.69 6.08 -13.62
C GLU A 46 -5.71 6.05 -14.75
N SER A 47 -5.79 4.92 -15.46
CA SER A 47 -6.71 4.70 -16.58
C SER A 47 -7.98 3.98 -16.13
N PHE A 48 -8.90 4.70 -15.50
CA PHE A 48 -10.14 4.15 -14.92
C PHE A 48 -11.26 3.82 -15.94
N THR A 49 -11.05 4.12 -17.23
CA THR A 49 -11.99 3.82 -18.32
C THR A 49 -11.27 3.04 -19.41
N ALA A 50 -11.96 2.09 -20.08
CA ALA A 50 -11.39 1.30 -21.18
C ALA A 50 -10.76 2.19 -22.28
N ARG A 51 -11.46 3.27 -22.65
CA ARG A 51 -10.96 4.30 -23.57
C ARG A 51 -9.57 4.84 -23.17
N LEU A 52 -9.39 5.22 -21.91
CA LEU A 52 -8.12 5.77 -21.43
C LEU A 52 -6.99 4.75 -21.52
N ILE A 53 -7.29 3.47 -21.26
CA ILE A 53 -6.31 2.39 -21.40
C ILE A 53 -5.88 2.27 -22.87
N PHE A 54 -6.82 2.25 -23.81
CA PHE A 54 -6.53 2.17 -25.24
C PHE A 54 -5.72 3.37 -25.74
N GLU A 55 -6.17 4.58 -25.42
CA GLU A 55 -5.51 5.83 -25.81
C GLU A 55 -4.08 5.87 -25.24
N HIS A 56 -3.87 5.46 -23.98
CA HIS A 56 -2.55 5.44 -23.36
C HIS A 56 -1.60 4.42 -24.00
N ILE A 57 -2.11 3.24 -24.37
CA ILE A 57 -1.30 2.23 -25.08
C ILE A 57 -0.91 2.75 -26.46
N LEU A 58 -1.85 3.31 -27.21
CA LEU A 58 -1.61 3.85 -28.55
C LEU A 58 -0.69 5.06 -28.52
N TYR A 59 -0.85 5.95 -27.53
CA TYR A 59 0.01 7.11 -27.35
C TYR A 59 1.46 6.69 -27.07
N LYS A 60 1.69 5.75 -26.16
CA LYS A 60 3.04 5.22 -25.89
C LYS A 60 3.65 4.45 -27.06
N LEU A 61 2.81 3.89 -27.93
CA LEU A 61 3.26 3.29 -29.18
C LEU A 61 3.70 4.36 -30.19
N GLN A 62 3.08 5.55 -30.18
CA GLN A 62 3.42 6.67 -31.06
C GLN A 62 4.66 7.43 -30.59
N ASP A 63 4.77 7.72 -29.29
CA ASP A 63 5.91 8.44 -28.66
C ASP A 63 7.28 7.75 -28.81
N LEU A 64 7.32 6.50 -29.27
CA LEU A 64 8.57 5.82 -29.62
C LEU A 64 9.19 6.34 -30.94
N ASP A 65 8.49 7.21 -31.68
CA ASP A 65 9.01 7.93 -32.85
C ASP A 65 9.06 9.44 -32.51
N GLU A 66 10.21 10.08 -32.75
CA GLU A 66 10.54 11.45 -32.34
C GLU A 66 9.55 12.56 -32.78
N ASP A 67 9.43 13.59 -31.93
CA ASP A 67 9.27 15.03 -32.23
C ASP A 67 8.30 15.46 -33.37
N ASP A 68 7.03 15.07 -33.32
CA ASP A 68 6.00 15.82 -34.06
C ASP A 68 4.87 16.31 -33.14
N ASP A 69 4.97 17.60 -32.81
CA ASP A 69 4.13 18.44 -31.92
C ASP A 69 2.65 18.56 -32.38
N GLN A 70 2.20 17.71 -33.31
CA GLN A 70 0.88 17.79 -33.97
C GLN A 70 0.03 16.51 -33.94
N ASN A 71 0.49 15.41 -33.36
CA ASN A 71 -0.36 14.23 -33.24
C ASN A 71 -1.33 14.37 -32.05
N ALA A 72 -2.55 14.83 -32.35
CA ALA A 72 -3.67 14.73 -31.43
C ALA A 72 -3.76 13.28 -30.88
N PRO A 73 -4.07 13.11 -29.58
CA PRO A 73 -4.12 11.78 -28.98
C PRO A 73 -5.04 10.88 -29.80
N PRO A 74 -4.61 9.65 -30.13
CA PRO A 74 -5.35 8.77 -31.03
C PRO A 74 -6.69 8.44 -30.39
N LYS A 75 -7.76 9.08 -30.87
CA LYS A 75 -9.11 8.90 -30.31
C LYS A 75 -9.55 7.47 -30.56
N CYS A 76 -9.69 6.71 -29.47
CA CYS A 76 -10.10 5.33 -29.52
C CYS A 76 -11.27 5.09 -28.56
N GLU A 77 -12.49 5.03 -29.10
CA GLU A 77 -13.69 4.88 -28.27
C GLU A 77 -14.05 3.42 -28.01
N ASN A 78 -13.62 2.50 -28.88
CA ASN A 78 -14.08 1.11 -28.84
C ASN A 78 -12.94 0.10 -29.06
N MET A 79 -13.11 -1.12 -28.54
CA MET A 79 -12.11 -2.19 -28.65
C MET A 79 -11.79 -2.54 -30.11
N THR A 80 -12.77 -2.52 -31.02
CA THR A 80 -12.53 -2.82 -32.44
C THR A 80 -11.64 -1.78 -33.11
N ASP A 81 -11.83 -0.51 -32.76
CA ASP A 81 -11.00 0.58 -33.28
C ASP A 81 -9.60 0.51 -32.69
N PHE A 82 -9.48 0.15 -31.40
CA PHE A 82 -8.20 -0.14 -30.75
C PHE A 82 -7.44 -1.24 -31.50
N LEU A 83 -8.09 -2.37 -31.81
CA LEU A 83 -7.46 -3.47 -32.54
C LEU A 83 -6.97 -3.05 -33.94
N ARG A 84 -7.75 -2.23 -34.66
CA ARG A 84 -7.38 -1.73 -35.99
C ARG A 84 -6.17 -0.80 -35.91
N LEU A 85 -6.20 0.16 -34.99
CA LEU A 85 -5.13 1.14 -34.78
C LEU A 85 -3.85 0.45 -34.28
N LEU A 86 -3.96 -0.50 -33.36
CA LEU A 86 -2.84 -1.26 -32.86
C LEU A 86 -2.18 -2.08 -33.98
N LYS A 87 -2.96 -2.78 -34.83
CA LYS A 87 -2.42 -3.48 -36.01
C LYS A 87 -1.67 -2.55 -36.95
N HIS A 88 -2.24 -1.37 -37.21
CA HIS A 88 -1.63 -0.38 -38.09
C HIS A 88 -0.31 0.14 -37.52
N SER A 89 -0.30 0.55 -36.25
CA SER A 89 0.90 1.05 -35.57
C SER A 89 2.01 0.01 -35.45
N LEU A 90 1.68 -1.26 -35.16
CA LEU A 90 2.69 -2.33 -35.09
C LEU A 90 3.23 -2.71 -36.47
N SER A 91 2.39 -2.67 -37.51
CA SER A 91 2.84 -2.94 -38.89
C SER A 91 3.78 -1.84 -39.41
N ALA A 92 3.49 -0.58 -39.07
CA ALA A 92 4.33 0.56 -39.44
C ALA A 92 5.74 0.49 -38.83
N LYS A 93 5.91 -0.14 -37.66
CA LYS A 93 7.18 -0.24 -36.94
C LYS A 93 8.00 -1.51 -37.26
N GLU A 94 7.56 -2.33 -38.21
CA GLU A 94 8.20 -3.62 -38.55
C GLU A 94 8.40 -4.59 -37.37
N LEU A 95 7.73 -4.34 -36.24
CA LEU A 95 7.72 -5.18 -35.02
C LEU A 95 6.96 -6.50 -35.21
N THR A 96 6.55 -6.82 -36.44
CA THR A 96 5.80 -8.05 -36.75
C THR A 96 6.62 -9.32 -36.52
N LYS A 97 7.96 -9.22 -36.51
CA LYS A 97 8.87 -10.33 -36.23
C LYS A 97 9.22 -10.49 -34.75
N GLU A 98 8.95 -9.49 -33.93
CA GLU A 98 9.31 -9.47 -32.52
C GLU A 98 8.08 -9.58 -31.62
N THR A 99 8.27 -10.08 -30.40
CA THR A 99 7.23 -10.10 -29.37
C THR A 99 7.04 -8.71 -28.80
N PHE A 100 5.84 -8.13 -28.93
CA PHE A 100 5.49 -6.87 -28.29
C PHE A 100 4.86 -7.11 -26.92
N TYR A 101 5.35 -6.45 -25.87
CA TYR A 101 4.89 -6.66 -24.50
C TYR A 101 3.99 -5.53 -24.00
N ILE A 102 2.80 -5.87 -23.50
CA ILE A 102 1.91 -4.92 -22.82
C ILE A 102 1.82 -5.31 -21.35
N VAL A 103 2.30 -4.42 -20.48
CA VAL A 103 2.29 -4.63 -19.04
C VAL A 103 1.22 -3.76 -18.41
N LEU A 104 0.22 -4.41 -17.82
CA LEU A 104 -0.87 -3.77 -17.10
C LEU A 104 -0.59 -3.89 -15.59
N ASP A 105 -0.26 -2.77 -14.96
CA ASP A 105 -0.03 -2.67 -13.53
C ASP A 105 -1.36 -2.49 -12.77
N LYS A 106 -1.48 -3.14 -11.61
CA LYS A 106 -2.70 -3.20 -10.79
C LYS A 106 -3.94 -3.64 -11.59
N ALA A 107 -3.78 -4.75 -12.31
CA ALA A 107 -4.80 -5.33 -13.18
C ALA A 107 -6.09 -5.69 -12.45
N GLU A 108 -6.11 -5.74 -11.11
CA GLU A 108 -7.34 -5.92 -10.32
C GLU A 108 -8.47 -4.95 -10.69
N GLN A 109 -8.14 -3.74 -11.14
CA GLN A 109 -9.10 -2.71 -11.54
C GLN A 109 -9.81 -3.05 -12.87
N LEU A 110 -9.19 -3.84 -13.75
CA LEU A 110 -9.79 -4.21 -15.05
C LEU A 110 -11.11 -4.97 -14.91
N ARG A 111 -11.34 -5.62 -13.76
CA ARG A 111 -12.57 -6.34 -13.44
C ARG A 111 -13.74 -5.41 -13.18
N ASP A 112 -13.47 -4.20 -12.69
CA ASP A 112 -14.48 -3.23 -12.28
C ASP A 112 -14.86 -2.25 -13.42
N ILE A 113 -14.03 -2.15 -14.48
CA ILE A 113 -14.25 -1.25 -15.62
C ILE A 113 -15.34 -1.80 -16.55
N GLU A 114 -15.07 -2.92 -17.22
CA GLU A 114 -15.93 -3.50 -18.24
C GLU A 114 -15.73 -5.03 -18.30
N ALA A 115 -16.82 -5.80 -18.33
CA ALA A 115 -16.77 -7.27 -18.27
C ALA A 115 -16.06 -7.93 -19.47
N ASN A 116 -16.10 -7.29 -20.64
CA ASN A 116 -15.50 -7.76 -21.90
C ASN A 116 -14.04 -7.33 -22.07
N LEU A 117 -13.54 -6.37 -21.27
CA LEU A 117 -12.21 -5.79 -21.44
C LEU A 117 -11.10 -6.82 -21.14
N LEU A 118 -11.18 -7.46 -19.99
CA LEU A 118 -10.19 -8.45 -19.55
C LEU A 118 -10.13 -9.69 -20.48
N PRO A 119 -11.27 -10.33 -20.86
CA PRO A 119 -11.26 -11.41 -21.86
C PRO A 119 -10.66 -10.99 -23.20
N ALA A 120 -10.95 -9.76 -23.65
CA ALA A 120 -10.44 -9.25 -24.92
C ALA A 120 -8.93 -9.02 -24.89
N PHE A 121 -8.38 -8.51 -23.77
CA PHE A 121 -6.94 -8.44 -23.59
C PHE A 121 -6.30 -9.84 -23.59
N LEU A 122 -6.82 -10.79 -22.82
CA LEU A 122 -6.25 -12.15 -22.78
C LEU A 122 -6.28 -12.87 -24.14
N ARG A 123 -7.14 -12.45 -25.07
CA ARG A 123 -7.22 -12.95 -26.44
C ARG A 123 -6.68 -11.97 -27.47
N LEU A 124 -5.99 -10.92 -27.05
CA LEU A 124 -5.51 -9.86 -27.93
C LEU A 124 -4.60 -10.43 -29.03
N GLN A 125 -3.76 -11.40 -28.69
CA GLN A 125 -2.90 -12.11 -29.65
C GLN A 125 -3.72 -12.77 -30.77
N GLU A 126 -4.82 -13.45 -30.43
CA GLU A 126 -5.72 -14.09 -31.41
C GLU A 126 -6.50 -13.07 -32.25
N LEU A 127 -6.97 -12.00 -31.62
CA LEU A 127 -7.74 -10.94 -32.30
C LEU A 127 -6.86 -10.13 -33.25
N THR A 128 -5.61 -9.89 -32.84
CA THR A 128 -4.66 -9.11 -33.63
C THR A 128 -3.92 -9.95 -34.67
N GLN A 129 -3.77 -11.26 -34.45
CA GLN A 129 -2.90 -12.15 -35.24
C GLN A 129 -1.45 -11.65 -35.25
N LEU A 130 -1.04 -10.96 -34.19
CA LEU A 130 0.31 -10.44 -33.98
C LEU A 130 0.92 -11.10 -32.74
N ASN A 131 2.24 -11.11 -32.66
CA ASN A 131 2.95 -11.67 -31.53
C ASN A 131 2.97 -10.69 -30.34
N ILE A 132 1.84 -10.60 -29.64
CA ILE A 132 1.68 -9.72 -28.48
C ILE A 132 1.58 -10.58 -27.22
N CYS A 133 2.37 -10.24 -26.21
CA CYS A 133 2.31 -10.85 -24.89
C CYS A 133 1.79 -9.82 -23.88
N ILE A 134 0.73 -10.18 -23.17
CA ILE A 134 0.19 -9.37 -22.08
C ILE A 134 0.69 -9.91 -20.75
N ILE A 135 1.23 -8.99 -19.95
CA ILE A 135 1.68 -9.25 -18.59
C ILE A 135 0.75 -8.49 -17.64
N LEU A 136 -0.01 -9.23 -16.86
CA LEU A 136 -0.94 -8.69 -15.87
C LEU A 136 -0.29 -8.74 -14.49
N LEU A 137 -0.07 -7.59 -13.85
CA LEU A 137 0.45 -7.49 -12.49
C LEU A 137 -0.72 -7.23 -11.55
N SER A 138 -0.93 -8.10 -10.56
CA SER A 138 -1.98 -7.89 -9.55
C SER A 138 -1.60 -8.45 -8.19
N GLN A 139 -2.22 -7.93 -7.12
CA GLN A 139 -2.13 -8.46 -5.76
C GLN A 139 -3.21 -9.53 -5.46
N ILE A 140 -4.06 -9.82 -6.43
CA ILE A 140 -5.20 -10.71 -6.28
C ILE A 140 -4.92 -12.02 -7.04
N VAL A 141 -5.32 -13.14 -6.44
CA VAL A 141 -5.18 -14.46 -7.08
C VAL A 141 -6.13 -14.58 -8.28
N TRP A 142 -5.70 -15.33 -9.30
CA TRP A 142 -6.38 -15.43 -10.60
C TRP A 142 -7.85 -15.86 -10.52
N GLU A 143 -8.21 -16.71 -9.57
CA GLU A 143 -9.58 -17.24 -9.44
C GLU A 143 -10.59 -16.11 -9.18
N LYS A 144 -10.15 -15.01 -8.56
CA LYS A 144 -11.00 -13.82 -8.34
C LYS A 144 -11.10 -12.91 -9.56
N PHE A 145 -10.39 -13.20 -10.65
CA PHE A 145 -10.54 -12.51 -11.93
C PHE A 145 -11.61 -13.14 -12.82
N GLN A 146 -11.97 -14.39 -12.58
CA GLN A 146 -12.97 -15.10 -13.37
C GLN A 146 -14.37 -14.61 -13.00
N VAL A 147 -14.85 -13.59 -13.72
CA VAL A 147 -16.22 -13.09 -13.61
C VAL A 147 -16.94 -13.38 -14.91
N GLY A 148 -17.69 -14.50 -14.97
CA GLY A 148 -18.46 -14.91 -16.15
C GLY A 148 -17.88 -16.12 -16.88
N THR A 149 -18.12 -16.21 -18.19
CA THR A 149 -17.76 -17.36 -19.04
C THR A 149 -16.85 -16.94 -20.18
N GLY A 150 -15.96 -17.83 -20.64
CA GLY A 150 -15.14 -17.62 -21.85
C GLY A 150 -13.77 -16.96 -21.65
N PHE A 151 -13.15 -17.11 -20.47
CA PHE A 151 -11.79 -16.63 -20.24
C PHE A 151 -10.75 -17.57 -20.86
N TYR A 152 -9.71 -16.98 -21.44
CA TYR A 152 -8.46 -17.68 -21.75
C TYR A 152 -7.63 -17.74 -20.46
N GLU A 153 -7.13 -18.91 -20.10
CA GLU A 153 -6.34 -19.11 -18.89
C GLU A 153 -4.89 -18.64 -19.13
N PRO A 154 -4.45 -17.53 -18.50
CA PRO A 154 -3.07 -17.08 -18.62
C PRO A 154 -2.14 -18.00 -17.81
N PHE A 155 -0.86 -17.97 -18.15
CA PHE A 155 0.14 -18.64 -17.35
C PHE A 155 0.36 -17.88 -16.04
N VAL A 156 0.07 -18.53 -14.91
CA VAL A 156 0.12 -17.93 -13.59
C VAL A 156 1.51 -18.15 -12.96
N VAL A 157 2.26 -17.07 -12.73
CA VAL A 157 3.53 -17.13 -12.00
C VAL A 157 3.36 -16.43 -10.66
N HIS A 158 3.45 -17.21 -9.59
CA HIS A 158 3.36 -16.69 -8.24
C HIS A 158 4.74 -16.22 -7.75
N PHE A 159 4.78 -15.01 -7.20
CA PHE A 159 5.95 -14.51 -6.49
C PHE A 159 5.69 -14.53 -4.98
N PRO A 160 6.40 -15.38 -4.22
CA PRO A 160 6.23 -15.47 -2.78
C PRO A 160 6.81 -14.26 -2.07
N ASP A 161 6.33 -14.03 -0.85
CA ASP A 161 6.86 -13.00 0.03
C ASP A 161 8.32 -13.30 0.42
N TYR A 162 9.12 -12.25 0.55
CA TYR A 162 10.51 -12.39 0.99
C TYR A 162 10.60 -12.95 2.42
N ALA A 163 11.45 -13.96 2.60
CA ALA A 163 11.77 -14.46 3.93
C ALA A 163 12.55 -13.40 4.74
N LYS A 164 12.50 -13.49 6.08
CA LYS A 164 13.23 -12.56 6.97
C LYS A 164 14.73 -12.44 6.61
N ALA A 165 15.36 -13.56 6.24
CA ALA A 165 16.77 -13.59 5.85
C ALA A 165 17.02 -12.85 4.51
N GLU A 166 16.12 -12.99 3.54
CA GLU A 166 16.21 -12.34 2.23
C GLU A 166 15.99 -10.83 2.34
N LEU A 167 14.97 -10.40 3.09
CA LEU A 167 14.75 -8.98 3.39
C LEU A 167 16.01 -8.34 3.98
N LEU A 168 16.65 -9.04 4.92
CA LEU A 168 17.87 -8.55 5.54
C LEU A 168 19.03 -8.41 4.55
N GLN A 169 19.21 -9.39 3.65
CA GLN A 169 20.22 -9.33 2.61
C GLN A 169 19.95 -8.18 1.62
N ILE A 170 18.68 -7.95 1.26
CA ILE A 170 18.29 -6.86 0.36
C ILE A 170 18.55 -5.51 1.03
N MET A 171 18.09 -5.33 2.27
CA MET A 171 18.32 -4.09 3.02
C MET A 171 19.80 -3.79 3.21
N THR A 172 20.63 -4.80 3.46
CA THR A 172 22.09 -4.62 3.66
C THR A 172 22.78 -4.03 2.41
N ARG A 173 22.21 -4.20 1.20
CA ARG A 173 22.77 -3.62 -0.03
C ARG A 173 22.62 -2.10 -0.10
N ASP A 174 21.67 -1.53 0.61
CA ASP A 174 21.46 -0.07 0.68
C ASP A 174 22.36 0.60 1.73
N SER A 175 23.44 -0.06 2.16
CA SER A 175 24.34 0.47 3.18
C SER A 175 25.01 1.77 2.73
N PRO A 176 25.02 2.82 3.56
CA PRO A 176 25.75 4.05 3.25
C PRO A 176 27.26 3.77 3.25
N SER A 177 27.98 4.34 2.28
CA SER A 177 29.44 4.17 2.11
C SER A 177 30.29 4.68 3.29
N SER A 178 29.70 5.45 4.20
CA SER A 178 30.37 6.03 5.38
C SER A 178 30.66 4.99 6.48
N TYR A 179 29.95 3.85 6.50
CA TYR A 179 30.06 2.85 7.57
C TYR A 179 30.32 1.44 7.03
N PRO A 180 30.96 0.56 7.82
CA PRO A 180 31.14 -0.84 7.44
C PRO A 180 29.80 -1.55 7.19
N VAL A 181 29.77 -2.44 6.19
CA VAL A 181 28.55 -3.18 5.80
C VAL A 181 28.06 -4.07 6.94
N GLU A 182 28.98 -4.67 7.70
CA GLU A 182 28.68 -5.51 8.86
C GLU A 182 27.98 -4.74 9.97
N PHE A 183 28.34 -3.46 10.15
CA PHE A 183 27.71 -2.59 11.13
C PHE A 183 26.27 -2.26 10.73
N PHE A 184 26.05 -1.92 9.46
CA PHE A 184 24.72 -1.67 8.94
C PHE A 184 23.84 -2.93 8.97
N LYS A 185 24.43 -4.09 8.66
CA LYS A 185 23.76 -5.39 8.75
C LYS A 185 23.29 -5.69 10.19
N ALA A 186 24.14 -5.44 11.19
CA ALA A 186 23.76 -5.59 12.59
C ALA A 186 22.60 -4.66 12.98
N TYR A 187 22.63 -3.40 12.51
CA TYR A 187 21.53 -2.47 12.68
C TYR A 187 20.22 -2.96 12.02
N CYS A 188 20.27 -3.43 10.77
CA CYS A 188 19.11 -3.99 10.09
C CYS A 188 18.56 -5.23 10.82
N GLN A 189 19.42 -6.08 11.39
CA GLN A 189 18.98 -7.23 12.22
C GLN A 189 18.17 -6.77 13.44
N LEU A 190 18.64 -5.72 14.12
CA LEU A 190 17.98 -5.14 15.28
C LEU A 190 16.65 -4.49 14.90
N LEU A 191 16.62 -3.71 13.82
CA LEU A 191 15.39 -3.11 13.31
C LEU A 191 14.35 -4.19 12.94
N MET A 192 14.79 -5.22 12.21
CA MET A 192 13.94 -6.36 11.85
C MET A 192 13.46 -7.16 13.07
N SER A 193 14.14 -7.12 14.21
CA SER A 193 13.66 -7.77 15.44
C SER A 193 12.41 -7.08 16.02
N VAL A 194 12.27 -5.76 15.79
CA VAL A 194 11.15 -4.96 16.31
C VAL A 194 10.00 -4.89 15.30
N PHE A 195 10.30 -4.57 14.04
CA PHE A 195 9.27 -4.23 13.06
C PHE A 195 8.70 -5.42 12.30
N TYR A 196 9.40 -6.55 12.21
CA TYR A 196 8.99 -7.68 11.34
C TYR A 196 7.64 -8.32 11.73
N SER A 197 7.22 -8.17 12.99
CA SER A 197 5.89 -8.63 13.44
C SER A 197 4.74 -7.76 12.93
N VAL A 198 5.00 -6.47 12.67
CA VAL A 198 3.98 -5.47 12.29
C VAL A 198 4.07 -5.09 10.82
N CYS A 199 5.28 -4.95 10.29
CA CYS A 199 5.55 -4.51 8.92
C CYS A 199 6.46 -5.53 8.22
N ARG A 200 5.98 -6.05 7.08
CA ARG A 200 6.76 -6.92 6.19
C ARG A 200 7.07 -6.25 4.86
N ASP A 201 6.72 -4.97 4.72
CA ASP A 201 6.88 -4.17 3.50
C ASP A 201 8.34 -3.68 3.35
N LEU A 202 9.12 -4.16 2.37
CA LEU A 202 10.53 -3.80 2.15
C LEU A 202 10.70 -2.30 1.98
N ASN A 203 9.82 -1.64 1.23
CA ASN A 203 9.94 -0.19 0.99
C ASN A 203 9.76 0.61 2.29
N GLU A 204 8.80 0.22 3.12
CA GLU A 204 8.58 0.85 4.42
C GLU A 204 9.72 0.50 5.39
N LEU A 205 10.20 -0.75 5.39
CA LEU A 205 11.37 -1.16 6.19
C LEU A 205 12.65 -0.42 5.77
N ARG A 206 12.88 -0.19 4.47
CA ARG A 206 13.99 0.61 3.93
C ARG A 206 13.87 2.07 4.38
N HIS A 207 12.68 2.64 4.25
CA HIS A 207 12.41 4.01 4.70
C HIS A 207 12.66 4.17 6.21
N LEU A 208 12.12 3.27 7.04
CA LEU A 208 12.34 3.25 8.48
C LEU A 208 13.82 3.07 8.84
N ALA A 209 14.52 2.19 8.11
CA ALA A 209 15.94 1.97 8.31
C ALA A 209 16.73 3.26 8.08
N LEU A 210 16.48 3.97 6.98
CA LEU A 210 17.13 5.25 6.68
C LEU A 210 16.77 6.35 7.69
N LEU A 211 15.50 6.44 8.09
CA LEU A 211 15.02 7.45 9.02
C LEU A 211 15.65 7.33 10.42
N HIS A 212 15.79 6.11 10.93
CA HIS A 212 16.30 5.87 12.29
C HIS A 212 17.82 5.64 12.35
N PHE A 213 18.49 5.49 11.21
CA PHE A 213 19.93 5.25 11.16
C PHE A 213 20.78 6.40 11.74
N PRO A 214 20.46 7.69 11.51
CA PRO A 214 21.20 8.79 12.14
C PRO A 214 21.16 8.73 13.68
N LYS A 215 19.99 8.41 14.25
CA LYS A 215 19.82 8.28 15.71
C LYS A 215 20.56 7.06 16.27
N TYR A 216 20.69 5.99 15.49
CA TYR A 216 21.53 4.85 15.83
C TYR A 216 23.00 5.23 15.95
N CYS A 217 23.47 6.14 15.08
CA CYS A 217 24.86 6.58 15.02
C CYS A 217 25.19 7.71 16.00
N GLU A 218 24.21 8.34 16.64
CA GLU A 218 24.41 9.47 17.57
C GLU A 218 25.43 9.19 18.69
N PRO A 219 25.41 8.02 19.38
CA PRO A 219 26.41 7.70 20.41
C PRO A 219 27.84 7.54 19.88
N ILE A 220 27.98 7.28 18.58
CA ILE A 220 29.29 7.16 17.91
C ILE A 220 29.82 8.56 17.59
N THR A 221 28.95 9.43 17.06
CA THR A 221 29.29 10.82 16.78
C THR A 221 29.60 11.61 18.06
N SER A 222 28.93 11.31 19.17
CA SER A 222 29.22 11.92 20.48
C SER A 222 30.46 11.36 21.17
N GLY A 223 31.05 10.27 20.66
CA GLY A 223 32.23 9.61 21.23
C GLY A 223 31.96 8.75 22.47
N GLU A 224 30.70 8.50 22.81
CA GLU A 224 30.29 7.70 23.97
C GLU A 224 30.39 6.18 23.73
N ALA A 225 30.33 5.75 22.47
CA ALA A 225 30.38 4.35 22.07
C ALA A 225 31.31 4.11 20.87
N GLN A 226 31.94 2.93 20.84
CA GLN A 226 32.67 2.44 19.68
C GLN A 226 31.76 1.62 18.75
N LEU A 227 32.17 1.46 17.49
CA LEU A 227 31.46 0.67 16.46
C LEU A 227 31.20 -0.78 16.88
N THR A 228 31.98 -1.32 17.82
CA THR A 228 31.87 -2.69 18.35
C THR A 228 30.83 -2.85 19.46
N ASP A 229 30.40 -1.75 20.10
CA ASP A 229 29.54 -1.77 21.29
C ASP A 229 28.04 -1.91 20.93
N SER A 230 27.70 -3.00 20.23
CA SER A 230 26.34 -3.30 19.76
C SER A 230 25.25 -3.24 20.84
N ARG A 231 25.55 -3.68 22.07
CA ARG A 231 24.59 -3.67 23.19
C ARG A 231 24.26 -2.25 23.69
N LYS A 232 25.24 -1.34 23.72
CA LYS A 232 25.02 0.05 24.15
C LYS A 232 24.20 0.80 23.10
N LEU A 233 24.55 0.62 21.83
CA LEU A 233 23.82 1.21 20.70
C LEU A 233 22.37 0.72 20.66
N TRP A 234 22.16 -0.59 20.91
CA TRP A 234 20.82 -1.17 21.01
C TRP A 234 20.00 -0.54 22.14
N ARG A 235 20.57 -0.42 23.34
CA ARG A 235 19.87 0.15 24.50
C ARG A 235 19.44 1.61 24.27
N ASN A 236 20.21 2.37 23.49
CA ASN A 236 19.86 3.73 23.11
C ASN A 236 18.66 3.76 22.15
N ILE A 237 18.70 2.93 21.10
CA ILE A 237 17.71 3.01 20.01
C ILE A 237 16.43 2.20 20.26
N GLU A 238 16.49 1.13 21.05
CA GLU A 238 15.34 0.24 21.35
C GLU A 238 14.07 1.00 21.79
N PRO A 239 14.10 1.91 22.79
CA PRO A 239 12.90 2.63 23.19
C PRO A 239 12.38 3.55 22.08
N HIS A 240 13.27 4.08 21.24
CA HIS A 240 12.90 4.91 20.10
C HIS A 240 12.17 4.09 19.02
N LEU A 241 12.68 2.91 18.67
CA LEU A 241 12.02 2.04 17.68
C LEU A 241 10.67 1.52 18.18
N LYS A 242 10.53 1.21 19.47
CA LYS A 242 9.25 0.79 20.06
C LYS A 242 8.19 1.90 20.02
N ARG A 243 8.61 3.17 20.22
CA ARG A 243 7.73 4.32 20.01
C ARG A 243 7.31 4.45 18.54
N ALA A 244 8.28 4.35 17.62
CA ALA A 244 8.04 4.43 16.19
C ALA A 244 7.16 3.28 15.65
N LEU A 245 7.15 2.11 16.30
CA LEU A 245 6.31 0.97 15.92
C LEU A 245 4.82 1.32 15.83
N HIS A 246 4.34 2.19 16.72
CA HIS A 246 2.93 2.59 16.78
C HIS A 246 2.57 3.64 15.73
N THR A 247 3.55 4.22 15.04
CA THR A 247 3.38 5.30 14.05
C THR A 247 3.82 4.93 12.63
N VAL A 248 4.30 3.70 12.42
CA VAL A 248 4.85 3.18 11.15
C VAL A 248 3.99 3.51 9.92
N TYR A 249 2.69 3.20 9.98
CA TYR A 249 1.79 3.34 8.83
C TYR A 249 1.02 4.65 8.79
N LEU A 250 1.12 5.47 9.84
CA LEU A 250 0.40 6.74 9.88
C LEU A 250 1.00 7.74 8.87
N ARG A 251 2.26 7.55 8.45
CA ARG A 251 3.03 8.50 7.60
C ARG A 251 2.87 9.95 8.09
N GLU A 252 2.51 10.11 9.37
CA GLU A 252 2.10 11.35 10.02
C GLU A 252 3.28 12.22 10.37
N VAL A 253 4.45 11.74 10.05
CA VAL A 253 5.68 12.35 10.44
C VAL A 253 6.51 12.42 9.17
N SER A 254 6.32 13.52 8.46
CA SER A 254 7.32 14.02 7.52
C SER A 254 8.69 13.89 8.20
N SER A 255 9.75 13.53 7.45
CA SER A 255 11.13 13.49 7.98
C SER A 255 11.45 14.74 8.81
N THR A 256 10.93 15.90 8.41
CA THR A 256 11.03 17.19 9.11
C THR A 256 10.30 17.26 10.46
N GLN A 257 9.12 16.63 10.61
CA GLN A 257 8.42 16.58 11.90
C GLN A 257 9.09 15.60 12.87
N TRP A 258 9.69 14.52 12.36
CA TRP A 258 10.49 13.59 13.18
C TRP A 258 11.77 14.29 13.65
N GLU A 259 12.47 14.99 12.75
CA GLU A 259 13.64 15.82 13.08
C GLU A 259 13.29 16.89 14.13
N ASN A 260 12.11 17.51 14.04
CA ASN A 260 11.63 18.47 15.05
C ASN A 260 11.28 17.83 16.40
N ILE A 261 10.70 16.61 16.41
CA ILE A 261 10.45 15.85 17.64
C ILE A 261 11.79 15.43 18.28
N LEU A 262 12.76 15.00 17.47
CA LEU A 262 14.12 14.65 17.89
C LEU A 262 14.87 15.87 18.44
N GLY A 263 14.70 17.05 17.84
CA GLY A 263 15.28 18.31 18.29
C GLY A 263 14.66 18.90 19.57
N GLN A 264 13.45 18.46 19.95
CA GLN A 264 12.81 18.88 21.21
C GLN A 264 13.15 17.99 22.41
N GLU A 265 13.63 16.75 22.20
CA GLU A 265 14.10 15.88 23.28
C GLU A 265 15.31 16.48 24.03
N THR A 266 16.11 17.34 23.40
CA THR A 266 17.28 18.00 24.03
C THR A 266 16.94 19.14 24.99
N GLN A 267 15.68 19.58 25.10
CA GLN A 267 15.35 20.74 25.93
C GLN A 267 14.38 20.48 27.09
N THR A 268 13.65 19.37 27.12
CA THR A 268 12.75 19.07 28.25
C THR A 268 12.65 17.58 28.55
N GLY A 269 13.19 17.16 29.69
CA GLY A 269 13.09 15.80 30.23
C GLY A 269 11.68 15.49 30.74
N ASN A 270 10.68 15.53 29.86
CA ASN A 270 9.32 15.11 30.16
C ASN A 270 8.98 13.86 29.35
N GLU A 271 8.90 12.73 30.05
CA GLU A 271 8.73 11.37 29.53
C GLU A 271 7.41 11.10 28.78
N ASN A 272 6.56 12.12 28.59
CA ASN A 272 5.22 12.01 28.00
C ASN A 272 5.10 12.57 26.57
N LEU A 273 6.21 12.87 25.90
CA LEU A 273 6.21 13.47 24.55
C LEU A 273 6.13 12.47 23.38
N GLY A 274 5.93 11.17 23.66
CA GLY A 274 5.76 10.15 22.60
C GLY A 274 4.38 10.16 21.91
N ALA A 275 3.43 10.94 22.42
CA ALA A 275 2.02 10.93 21.98
C ALA A 275 1.62 12.13 21.10
N LEU A 276 2.52 13.07 20.78
CA LEU A 276 2.14 14.32 20.11
C LEU A 276 1.66 14.14 18.65
N GLY A 277 2.11 13.12 17.91
CA GLY A 277 1.65 12.91 16.52
C GLY A 277 0.14 12.68 16.42
N ILE A 278 -0.42 11.87 17.33
CA ILE A 278 -1.85 11.55 17.40
C ILE A 278 -2.60 12.57 18.27
N SER A 279 -1.98 13.04 19.36
CA SER A 279 -2.63 13.95 20.32
C SER A 279 -2.81 15.37 19.78
N VAL A 280 -1.96 15.87 18.87
CA VAL A 280 -2.13 17.19 18.27
C VAL A 280 -3.44 17.28 17.46
N ARG A 281 -3.90 16.16 16.87
CA ARG A 281 -5.18 16.10 16.14
C ARG A 281 -6.42 16.07 17.03
N SER A 282 -6.26 15.82 18.33
CA SER A 282 -7.39 15.81 19.27
C SER A 282 -7.79 17.19 19.76
N HIS A 283 -6.97 18.21 19.49
CA HIS A 283 -7.28 19.61 19.83
C HIS A 283 -7.89 20.35 18.63
N MET A 284 -9.14 20.02 18.30
CA MET A 284 -9.91 20.74 17.28
C MET A 284 -10.66 21.90 17.94
N GLU A 285 -10.32 23.14 17.57
CA GLU A 285 -11.03 24.32 18.05
C GLU A 285 -12.36 24.47 17.33
N LEU A 286 -13.44 24.19 18.06
CA LEU A 286 -14.82 24.30 17.58
C LEU A 286 -15.55 25.48 18.23
N PRO A 287 -16.47 26.16 17.52
CA PRO A 287 -17.38 27.13 18.11
C PRO A 287 -18.17 26.53 19.28
N PHE A 288 -18.57 27.37 20.25
CA PHE A 288 -19.21 26.90 21.49
C PHE A 288 -20.42 25.99 21.23
N TYR A 289 -21.40 26.42 20.43
CA TYR A 289 -22.57 25.58 20.12
C TYR A 289 -22.24 24.34 19.29
N ALA A 290 -21.22 24.39 18.44
CA ALA A 290 -20.77 23.22 17.67
C ALA A 290 -20.20 22.13 18.60
N LYS A 291 -19.48 22.50 19.67
CA LYS A 291 -19.05 21.54 20.70
C LYS A 291 -20.23 20.84 21.37
N TYR A 292 -21.27 21.59 21.75
CA TYR A 292 -22.48 21.00 22.35
C TYR A 292 -23.26 20.12 21.38
N LEU A 293 -23.38 20.52 20.11
CA LEU A 293 -24.03 19.71 19.08
C LEU A 293 -23.26 18.40 18.87
N LEU A 294 -21.94 18.44 18.74
CA LEU A 294 -21.11 17.26 18.57
C LEU A 294 -21.21 16.31 19.78
N LEU A 295 -21.13 16.85 21.00
CA LEU A 295 -21.30 16.08 22.23
C LEU A 295 -22.70 15.48 22.32
N SER A 296 -23.74 16.22 21.95
CA SER A 296 -25.11 15.72 21.96
C SER A 296 -25.34 14.61 20.93
N ALA A 297 -24.76 14.72 19.73
CA ALA A 297 -24.82 13.69 18.70
C ALA A 297 -24.08 12.42 19.14
N TYR A 298 -22.91 12.56 19.79
CA TYR A 298 -22.19 11.42 20.37
C TYR A 298 -23.03 10.73 21.45
N LEU A 299 -23.62 11.50 22.37
CA LEU A 299 -24.49 10.96 23.42
C LEU A 299 -25.75 10.29 22.86
N ALA A 300 -26.35 10.82 21.78
CA ALA A 300 -27.51 10.24 21.13
C ALA A 300 -27.18 8.97 20.33
N SER A 301 -25.97 8.89 19.74
CA SER A 301 -25.51 7.71 19.01
C SER A 301 -25.11 6.56 19.94
N TYR A 302 -24.44 6.87 21.05
CA TYR A 302 -23.89 5.85 21.95
C TYR A 302 -24.94 5.33 22.94
N ASN A 303 -25.90 6.16 23.34
CA ASN A 303 -26.94 5.77 24.28
C ASN A 303 -28.20 5.31 23.55
N PRO A 304 -28.83 4.20 23.97
CA PRO A 304 -30.07 3.75 23.37
C PRO A 304 -31.23 4.66 23.80
N ALA A 305 -32.15 4.94 22.87
CA ALA A 305 -33.22 5.93 23.02
C ALA A 305 -34.12 5.77 24.27
N HIS A 306 -34.25 4.54 24.80
CA HIS A 306 -35.03 4.31 26.03
C HIS A 306 -34.37 4.90 27.30
N THR A 307 -33.06 5.15 27.27
CA THR A 307 -32.31 5.74 28.38
C THR A 307 -32.37 7.25 28.41
N ASP A 308 -32.77 7.90 27.30
CA ASP A 308 -32.87 9.36 27.18
C ASP A 308 -33.80 9.95 28.23
N ARG A 309 -34.92 9.26 28.48
CA ARG A 309 -35.87 9.64 29.53
C ARG A 309 -35.22 9.66 30.91
N ARG A 310 -34.26 8.79 31.19
CA ARG A 310 -33.56 8.74 32.47
C ARG A 310 -32.48 9.83 32.59
N PHE A 311 -31.75 10.12 31.51
CA PHE A 311 -30.62 11.04 31.54
C PHE A 311 -31.01 12.51 31.34
N PHE A 312 -31.96 12.78 30.44
CA PHE A 312 -32.28 14.14 29.99
C PHE A 312 -33.61 14.69 30.52
N THR A 313 -34.50 13.85 31.07
CA THR A 313 -35.71 14.36 31.74
C THR A 313 -35.45 14.63 33.23
N LYS A 314 -36.06 15.71 33.75
CA LYS A 314 -35.96 16.10 35.16
C LYS A 314 -36.47 15.02 36.14
N GLN A 315 -37.33 14.12 35.69
CA GLN A 315 -37.84 12.99 36.49
C GLN A 315 -36.84 11.85 36.65
N GLY A 316 -35.89 11.67 35.71
CA GLY A 316 -34.86 10.64 35.81
C GLY A 316 -33.73 10.95 36.81
N ARG A 317 -33.43 12.24 37.05
CA ARG A 317 -32.48 12.70 38.09
C ARG A 317 -33.01 12.50 39.51
N ARG A 318 -34.33 12.57 39.71
CA ARG A 318 -34.99 12.11 40.93
C ARG A 318 -35.09 10.60 40.83
N GLY A 319 -33.99 9.89 41.13
CA GLY A 319 -33.96 8.43 41.12
C GLY A 319 -35.23 7.86 41.75
N LEU A 320 -35.76 6.76 41.16
CA LEU A 320 -37.04 6.12 41.48
C LEU A 320 -37.66 6.61 42.79
N SER A 321 -38.79 7.33 42.70
CA SER A 321 -39.60 7.71 43.87
C SER A 321 -39.70 6.52 44.82
N ASN A 322 -39.66 6.75 46.13
CA ASN A 322 -39.74 5.69 47.15
C ASN A 322 -40.92 4.72 46.89
N ARG A 323 -41.99 5.22 46.25
CA ARG A 323 -43.15 4.44 45.81
C ARG A 323 -42.82 3.43 44.69
N ALA A 324 -41.98 3.80 43.73
CA ALA A 324 -41.51 2.92 42.66
C ALA A 324 -40.45 1.92 43.15
N LYS A 325 -39.60 2.31 44.11
CA LYS A 325 -38.68 1.36 44.81
C LYS A 325 -39.45 0.30 45.61
N ALA A 326 -40.53 0.70 46.30
CA ALA A 326 -41.39 -0.21 47.03
C ALA A 326 -42.14 -1.19 46.10
N ALA A 327 -42.61 -0.72 44.94
CA ALA A 327 -43.27 -1.57 43.94
C ALA A 327 -42.32 -2.61 43.30
N ALA A 328 -41.07 -2.24 43.02
CA ALA A 328 -40.05 -3.17 42.53
C ALA A 328 -39.67 -4.24 43.57
N LYS A 329 -39.67 -3.88 44.87
CA LYS A 329 -39.41 -4.80 45.98
C LYS A 329 -40.56 -5.82 46.15
N LYS A 330 -41.81 -5.39 45.95
CA LYS A 330 -43.01 -6.25 46.00
C LYS A 330 -43.11 -7.21 44.81
N LYS A 331 -42.57 -6.81 43.64
CA LYS A 331 -42.52 -7.68 42.46
C LYS A 331 -41.51 -8.82 42.62
N LYS A 332 -40.36 -8.56 43.28
CA LYS A 332 -39.35 -9.57 43.61
C LYS A 332 -39.82 -10.60 44.66
N SER A 333 -40.68 -10.21 45.61
CA SER A 333 -41.20 -11.15 46.62
C SER A 333 -42.26 -12.11 46.05
N ASN A 334 -43.01 -11.70 45.03
CA ASN A 334 -44.05 -12.55 44.42
C ASN A 334 -43.51 -13.54 43.38
N THR A 335 -42.26 -13.43 42.93
CA THR A 335 -41.66 -14.40 42.00
C THR A 335 -40.93 -15.55 42.69
N GLN A 336 -40.88 -15.54 44.03
CA GLN A 336 -40.29 -16.62 44.84
C GLN A 336 -41.34 -17.55 45.47
N LEU A 337 -42.62 -17.33 45.18
CA LEU A 337 -43.74 -18.15 45.66
C LEU A 337 -44.67 -18.48 44.48
N THR A 338 -44.15 -19.24 43.53
CA THR A 338 -44.89 -20.13 42.61
C THR A 338 -43.92 -21.14 42.05
#